data_AF-A0A1Z4GDW0-F1
#
_entry.id   AF-A0A1Z4GDW0-F1
#
_cell.length_a   1.000
_cell.length_b   1.000
_cell.length_c   1.000
_cell.angle_alpha   90.00
_cell.angle_beta   90.00
_cell.angle_gamma   90.00
#
_symmetry.space_group_name_H-M   'P 1'
#
loop_
_entity.id
_entity.type
_entity.pdbx_description
1 polymer ?
#
loop_
_entity_poly.entity_id
_entity_poly.type
_entity_poly.pdbx_seq_one_letter_code
_entity_poly.pdbx_strand_id
1 'polypeptide(L)' 'MINEILNLQIITTAGMSIQESEYLIKQLECAELAKSAFAEGKLSLLDYCDILQLCEVNVDEYLTQIETNLNAAGIL' A
#
# COMPACT_ATOMS: atom_id res chain seq x y z
N MET A 1 -6.58 11.21 8.16
CA MET A 1 -5.82 12.00 7.18
C MET A 1 -4.70 11.20 6.52
N ILE A 2 -3.50 11.01 7.10
CA ILE A 2 -2.41 10.33 6.34
C ILE A 2 -2.72 8.85 6.02
N ASN A 3 -3.35 8.12 6.93
CA ASN A 3 -3.77 6.73 6.70
C ASN A 3 -4.87 6.59 5.63
N GLU A 4 -5.67 7.63 5.40
CA GLU A 4 -6.69 7.65 4.35
C GLU A 4 -6.09 7.97 2.98
N ILE A 5 -5.01 8.76 2.96
CA ILE A 5 -4.26 9.09 1.74
C ILE A 5 -3.44 7.87 1.27
N LEU A 6 -2.83 7.14 2.21
CA LEU A 6 -1.97 5.98 1.96
C LEU A 6 -2.75 4.66 1.79
N ASN A 7 -4.06 4.71 1.56
CA ASN A 7 -4.91 3.53 1.61
C ASN A 7 -4.50 2.49 0.55
N LEU A 8 -4.31 1.24 0.97
CA LEU A 8 -3.95 0.13 0.10
C LEU A 8 -5.21 -0.63 -0.32
N GLN A 9 -5.31 -1.00 -1.60
CA GLN A 9 -6.42 -1.82 -2.11
C GLN A 9 -5.92 -3.17 -2.61
N ILE A 10 -6.67 -4.21 -2.26
CA ILE A 10 -6.51 -5.55 -2.81
C ILE A 10 -7.35 -5.66 -4.07
N ILE A 11 -6.75 -6.09 -5.17
CA ILE A 11 -7.52 -6.58 -6.31
C ILE A 11 -7.76 -8.07 -6.08
N THR A 12 -9.00 -8.44 -5.74
CA THR A 12 -9.41 -9.84 -5.66
C THR A 12 -10.08 -10.24 -6.97
N THR A 13 -9.78 -11.45 -7.47
CA THR A 13 -10.41 -12.02 -8.67
C THR A 13 -11.31 -13.19 -8.28
N ALA A 14 -12.40 -13.38 -9.02
CA ALA A 14 -13.30 -14.51 -8.78
C ALA A 14 -12.62 -15.82 -9.23
N GLY A 15 -12.57 -16.81 -8.34
CA GLY A 15 -11.98 -18.13 -8.61
C GLY A 15 -10.57 -18.36 -8.06
N MET A 16 -10.08 -17.47 -7.19
CA MET A 16 -8.82 -17.68 -6.48
C MET A 16 -8.87 -18.91 -5.59
N SER A 17 -7.78 -19.67 -5.58
CA SER A 17 -7.57 -20.75 -4.63
C SER A 17 -7.38 -20.20 -3.20
N ILE A 18 -7.53 -21.08 -2.21
CA ILE A 18 -7.28 -20.74 -0.81
C ILE A 18 -5.82 -20.29 -0.62
N GLN A 19 -4.86 -20.95 -1.28
CA GLN A 19 -3.44 -20.60 -1.18
C GLN A 19 -3.13 -19.21 -1.74
N GLU A 20 -3.72 -18.86 -2.89
CA GLU A 20 -3.53 -17.52 -3.47
C GLU A 20 -4.19 -16.45 -2.60
N SER A 21 -5.34 -16.77 -1.99
CA SER A 21 -6.02 -15.87 -1.04
C SER A 21 -5.17 -15.63 0.20
N GLU A 22 -4.58 -16.68 0.78
CA GLU A 22 -3.67 -16.58 1.93
C GLU A 22 -2.40 -15.79 1.61
N TYR A 23 -1.86 -15.96 0.39
CA TYR A 23 -0.70 -15.21 -0.07
C TYR A 23 -1.01 -13.72 -0.20
N LEU A 24 -2.13 -13.37 -0.84
CA LEU A 24 -2.59 -11.98 -0.93
C LEU A 24 -2.78 -11.36 0.45
N ILE A 25 -3.43 -12.07 1.38
CA ILE A 25 -3.63 -11.60 2.75
C ILE A 25 -2.29 -11.26 3.41
N LYS A 26 -1.28 -12.12 3.29
CA LYS A 26 0.05 -11.87 3.87
C LYS A 26 0.75 -10.68 3.23
N GLN A 27 0.65 -10.52 1.91
CA GLN A 27 1.21 -9.35 1.21
C GLN A 27 0.61 -8.06 1.74
N LEU A 28 -0.69 -8.04 1.97
CA LEU A 28 -1.39 -6.86 2.48
C LEU A 28 -1.10 -6.57 3.94
N GLU A 29 -1.04 -7.60 4.78
CA GLU A 29 -0.62 -7.45 6.17
C GLU A 29 0.78 -6.82 6.22
N CYS A 30 1.70 -7.27 5.35
CA CYS A 30 3.04 -6.69 5.25
C CYS A 30 3.01 -5.23 4.78
N ALA A 31 2.26 -4.93 3.73
CA ALA A 31 2.13 -3.58 3.20
C ALA A 31 1.45 -2.60 4.19
N GLU A 32 0.45 -3.05 4.95
CA GLU A 32 -0.20 -2.28 6.00
C GLU A 32 0.71 -2.03 7.20
N LEU A 33 1.51 -3.02 7.61
CA LEU A 33 2.51 -2.84 8.65
C LEU A 33 3.57 -1.81 8.22
N ALA A 34 4.02 -1.89 6.97
CA ALA A 34 4.95 -0.93 6.39
C ALA A 34 4.35 0.48 6.35
N LYS A 35 3.06 0.59 5.97
CA LYS A 35 2.31 1.85 5.99
C LYS A 35 2.28 2.46 7.39
N SER A 36 1.94 1.66 8.42
CA SER A 36 1.89 2.14 9.81
C SER A 36 3.26 2.64 10.28
N ALA A 37 4.32 1.88 10.01
CA ALA A 37 5.67 2.27 10.38
C ALA A 37 6.16 3.51 9.61
N PHE A 38 5.77 3.68 8.35
CA PHE A 38 6.03 4.90 7.58
C PHE A 38 5.26 6.11 8.14
N ALA A 39 3.97 5.96 8.44
CA ALA A 39 3.14 7.01 9.02
C ALA A 39 3.64 7.47 10.41
N GLU A 40 4.26 6.56 11.17
CA GLU A 40 4.92 6.86 12.45
C GLU A 40 6.33 7.45 12.29
N GLY A 41 6.84 7.59 11.07
CA GLY A 41 8.19 8.10 10.78
C GLY A 41 9.33 7.14 11.13
N LYS A 42 9.02 5.84 11.28
CA LYS A 42 10.00 4.77 11.58
C LYS A 42 10.64 4.17 10.33
N LEU A 43 10.02 4.38 9.17
CA LEU A 43 10.53 3.98 7.85
C LEU A 43 10.75 5.24 7.00
N SER A 44 11.81 5.24 6.19
CA SER A 44 11.95 6.24 5.14
C SER A 44 10.98 5.93 3.99
N LEU A 45 10.72 6.92 3.12
CA LEU A 45 9.90 6.70 1.93
C LEU A 45 10.52 5.64 1.00
N LEU A 46 11.86 5.62 0.92
CA LEU A 46 12.57 4.67 0.08
C LEU A 46 12.41 3.23 0.58
N ASP A 47 12.62 3.02 1.89
CA ASP A 47 12.42 1.71 2.52
C ASP A 47 10.95 1.26 2.42
N TYR A 48 10.01 2.20 2.53
CA TYR A 48 8.59 1.91 2.36
C TYR A 48 8.27 1.44 0.93
N CYS A 49 8.75 2.15 -0.09
CA CYS A 49 8.58 1.77 -1.49
C CYS A 49 9.22 0.40 -1.80
N ASP A 50 10.39 0.11 -1.23
CA ASP A 50 11.05 -1.19 -1.40
C ASP A 50 10.19 -2.33 -0.82
N ILE A 51 9.58 -2.12 0.36
CA ILE A 51 8.66 -3.11 0.96
C ILE A 51 7.39 -3.29 0.09
N LEU A 52 6.85 -2.20 -0.46
CA LEU A 52 5.70 -2.28 -1.37
C LEU A 52 6.03 -3.07 -2.64
N GLN A 53 7.21 -2.90 -3.22
CA GLN A 53 7.66 -3.71 -4.36
C GLN A 53 7.80 -5.19 -4.00
N LEU A 54 8.32 -5.52 -2.81
CA LEU A 54 8.38 -6.89 -2.32
C LEU A 54 6.99 -7.52 -2.14
N CYS A 55 5.98 -6.70 -1.84
CA CYS A 55 4.58 -7.11 -1.74
C CYS A 55 3.87 -7.11 -3.11
N GLU A 56 4.62 -7.00 -4.21
CA GLU A 56 4.10 -6.94 -5.59
C GLU A 56 3.12 -5.79 -5.85
N VAL A 57 3.20 -4.73 -5.04
CA VAL A 57 2.45 -3.50 -5.27
C VAL A 57 3.14 -2.68 -6.35
N ASN A 58 2.38 -2.25 -7.37
CA ASN A 58 2.88 -1.31 -8.36
C ASN A 58 3.07 0.06 -7.71
N VAL A 59 4.32 0.38 -7.35
CA VAL A 59 4.66 1.62 -6.65
C VAL A 59 4.36 2.86 -7.49
N ASP A 60 4.53 2.81 -8.80
CA ASP A 60 4.26 3.97 -9.66
C ASP A 60 2.76 4.33 -9.68
N GLU A 61 1.90 3.33 -9.83
CA GLU A 61 0.44 3.50 -9.73
C GLU A 61 0.04 3.96 -8.33
N TYR A 62 0.64 3.37 -7.29
CA TYR A 62 0.37 3.72 -5.90
C TYR A 62 0.74 5.18 -5.57
N LEU A 63 1.91 5.64 -6.00
CA LEU A 63 2.34 7.03 -5.81
C LEU A 63 1.45 8.01 -6.56
N THR A 64 1.03 7.65 -7.79
CA THR A 64 0.07 8.45 -8.57
C THR A 64 -1.29 8.56 -7.86
N GLN A 65 -1.75 7.47 -7.25
CA GLN A 65 -2.97 7.47 -6.44
C GLN A 65 -2.82 8.34 -5.19
N ILE A 66 -1.68 8.28 -4.51
CA ILE A 66 -1.39 9.14 -3.36
C ILE A 66 -1.42 10.62 -3.77
N GLU A 67 -0.78 10.97 -4.89
CA GLU A 67 -0.77 12.34 -5.40
C GLU A 67 -2.20 12.83 -5.70
N THR A 68 -3.01 11.98 -6.30
CA THR A 68 -4.44 12.27 -6.54
C THR A 68 -5.20 12.48 -5.22
N ASN A 69 -4.96 11.62 -4.22
CA ASN A 69 -5.57 11.73 -2.91
C ASN A 69 -5.14 13.01 -2.16
N LEU A 70 -3.87 13.42 -2.30
CA LEU A 70 -3.34 14.64 -1.72
C LEU A 70 -3.97 15.90 -2.34
N ASN A 71 -4.10 15.93 -3.67
CA ASN A 71 -4.81 16.99 -4.40
C ASN A 71 -6.29 17.07 -3.99
N ALA A 72 -6.97 15.92 -3.89
CA ALA A 72 -8.38 15.86 -3.48
C ALA A 72 -8.58 16.33 -2.02
N ALA A 73 -7.59 16.11 -1.16
CA ALA A 73 -7.59 16.61 0.22
C ALA A 73 -7.18 18.09 0.35
N GLY A 74 -6.75 18.75 -0.74
CA GLY A 74 -6.29 20.13 -0.75
C GLY A 74 -4.97 20.38 -0.01
N ILE A 75 -4.14 19.34 0.13
CA ILE A 75 -2.84 19.40 0.81
C ILE A 75 -1.73 19.77 -0.17
N LEU A 76 -1.87 19.33 -1.42
CA LEU A 76 -1.03 19.63 -2.57
C LEU A 76 -1.89 20.36 -3.61
#